data_AF-A0A1V5VUP7-F1
#
_entry.id   AF-A0A1V5VUP7-F1
#
_cell.length_a   1.000
_cell.length_b   1.000
_cell.length_c   1.000
_cell.angle_alpha   90.00
_cell.angle_beta   90.00
_cell.angle_gamma   90.00
#
_symmetry.space_group_name_H-M   'P 1'
#
loop_
_entity.id
_entity.type
_entity.pdbx_description
1 polymer ?
#
loop_
_entity_poly.entity_id
_entity_poly.type
_entity_poly.pdbx_seq_one_letter_code
_entity_poly.pdbx_strand_id
1 'polypeptide(L)'
;MKDFVKAFFKRTVLFSYLALVFTSFTFCGGGGDSAVEPSPENQWTIMYYGDGDCDLEEDLLVDVEEMKEGFVDGQGINLIVLFDRHPAYSSDKSVFGEDFTDTRLYRITANTVWRLNGGSEFPEISKNGSYEANMGSGETLKKYQY
;
A
#
# COMPACT_ATOMS: atom_id res chain seq x y z
N MET A 1 -5.19 57.90 -37.70
CA MET A 1 -4.14 56.84 -37.76
C MET A 1 -2.71 57.41 -37.68
N LYS A 2 -2.58 58.61 -37.13
CA LYS A 2 -1.44 59.18 -36.43
C LYS A 2 -1.99 59.39 -35.00
N ASP A 3 -1.17 59.43 -33.95
CA ASP A 3 -1.56 59.65 -32.53
C ASP A 3 -1.89 58.42 -31.65
N PHE A 4 -2.22 57.25 -32.19
CA PHE A 4 -2.57 56.09 -31.33
C PHE A 4 -1.37 55.19 -30.96
N VAL A 5 -0.30 55.15 -31.77
CA VAL A 5 0.78 54.14 -31.62
C VAL A 5 2.04 54.70 -30.96
N LYS A 6 2.15 56.03 -30.77
CA LYS A 6 3.33 56.66 -30.13
C LYS A 6 3.07 57.25 -28.73
N ALA A 7 1.84 57.17 -28.22
CA ALA A 7 1.43 57.76 -26.95
C ALA A 7 1.26 56.77 -25.78
N PHE A 8 1.23 55.46 -26.00
CA PHE A 8 1.22 54.48 -24.89
C PHE A 8 2.63 54.01 -24.48
N PHE A 9 3.65 54.34 -25.27
CA PHE A 9 5.06 54.00 -25.01
C PHE A 9 5.77 54.99 -24.06
N LYS A 10 4.99 55.79 -23.31
CA LYS A 10 5.44 56.72 -22.27
C LYS A 10 4.79 56.37 -20.92
N ARG A 11 5.46 55.51 -20.15
CA ARG A 11 5.47 55.50 -18.68
C ARG A 11 6.54 54.48 -18.26
N THR A 12 7.79 54.83 -18.49
CA THR A 12 8.68 55.35 -17.44
C THR A 12 9.13 54.22 -16.52
N VAL A 13 10.24 53.61 -16.94
CA VAL A 13 11.26 53.02 -16.08
C VAL A 13 11.61 54.02 -14.97
N LEU A 14 11.92 53.49 -13.78
CA LEU A 14 12.51 54.18 -12.62
C LEU A 14 11.50 54.93 -11.73
N PHE A 15 11.12 54.34 -10.60
CA PHE A 15 11.57 54.79 -9.27
C PHE A 15 11.01 53.83 -8.20
N SER A 16 11.95 53.35 -7.39
CA SER A 16 11.85 52.57 -6.17
C SER A 16 10.96 53.20 -5.09
N TYR A 17 10.65 52.38 -4.07
CA TYR A 17 9.99 52.60 -2.77
C TYR A 17 8.64 51.88 -2.65
N LEU A 18 8.61 50.72 -1.99
CA LEU A 18 8.52 50.53 -0.53
C LEU A 18 7.05 50.49 -0.06
N ALA A 19 6.51 49.28 0.08
CA ALA A 19 5.53 48.93 1.10
C ALA A 19 5.53 47.40 1.26
N LEU A 20 6.50 46.95 2.05
CA LEU A 20 6.60 45.60 2.58
C LEU A 20 5.43 45.41 3.56
N VAL A 21 4.33 44.79 3.13
CA VAL A 21 3.23 44.45 4.03
C VAL A 21 3.60 43.17 4.76
N PHE A 22 4.23 43.33 5.92
CA PHE A 22 4.33 42.33 6.97
C PHE A 22 2.91 42.07 7.51
N THR A 23 2.19 41.08 6.97
CA THR A 23 1.13 40.43 7.74
C THR A 23 1.77 39.36 8.60
N SER A 24 2.16 39.76 9.81
CA SER A 24 2.43 38.85 10.92
C SER A 24 1.14 38.12 11.29
N PHE A 25 0.92 36.94 10.72
CA PHE A 25 0.07 35.93 11.35
C PHE A 25 0.91 35.22 12.40
N THR A 26 0.78 35.68 13.64
CA THR A 26 1.21 34.93 14.81
C THR A 26 0.22 33.78 14.98
N PHE A 27 0.51 32.61 14.39
CA PHE A 27 -0.11 31.36 14.81
C PHE A 27 0.82 30.69 15.81
N CYS A 28 0.39 30.72 17.07
CA CYS A 28 0.99 29.97 18.14
C CYS A 28 0.32 28.58 18.16
N GLY A 29 1.12 27.52 18.29
CA GLY A 29 0.64 26.23 18.75
C GLY A 29 0.20 25.26 17.67
N GLY A 30 1.09 24.34 17.34
CA GLY A 30 0.82 23.14 16.56
C GLY A 30 2.14 22.46 16.32
N GLY A 31 2.60 21.67 17.29
CA GLY A 31 3.73 20.77 17.08
C GLY A 31 3.37 19.89 15.90
N GLY A 32 4.01 20.15 14.77
CA GLY A 32 4.06 19.18 13.69
C GLY A 32 4.89 18.03 14.22
N ASP A 33 4.22 17.02 14.76
CA ASP A 33 4.74 15.66 14.61
C ASP A 33 4.82 15.45 13.11
N SER A 34 5.97 15.84 12.53
CA SER A 34 6.38 15.29 11.25
C SER A 34 6.34 13.79 11.47
N ALA A 35 5.38 13.11 10.85
CA ALA A 35 5.40 11.66 10.77
C ALA A 35 6.80 11.32 10.26
N VAL A 36 7.63 10.79 11.16
CA VAL A 36 8.95 10.29 10.79
C VAL A 36 8.63 9.08 9.93
N GLU A 37 8.73 9.25 8.62
CA GLU A 37 8.66 8.13 7.69
C GLU A 37 9.64 7.06 8.20
N PRO A 38 9.17 5.84 8.49
CA PRO A 38 9.97 4.83 9.16
C PRO A 38 11.21 4.56 8.31
N SER A 39 12.39 4.79 8.90
CA SER A 39 13.64 4.51 8.20
C SER A 39 13.76 3.01 7.92
N PRO A 40 14.46 2.59 6.86
CA PRO A 40 14.54 1.19 6.45
C PRO A 40 14.99 0.23 7.56
N GLU A 41 15.74 0.72 8.55
CA GLU A 41 16.19 -0.06 9.72
C GLU A 41 15.11 -0.32 10.79
N ASN A 42 13.92 0.27 10.69
CA ASN A 42 12.79 0.06 11.60
C ASN A 42 11.61 -0.70 10.97
N GLN A 43 11.84 -1.41 9.85
CA GLN A 43 10.77 -2.13 9.15
C GLN A 43 10.63 -3.58 9.60
N TRP A 44 9.43 -3.97 10.03
CA TRP A 44 9.07 -5.34 10.37
C TRP A 44 8.33 -5.98 9.21
N THR A 45 8.75 -7.18 8.80
CA THR A 45 7.92 -8.01 7.93
C THR A 45 7.16 -8.99 8.79
N ILE A 46 5.83 -8.92 8.74
CA ILE A 46 4.93 -9.89 9.33
C ILE A 46 4.48 -10.82 8.22
N MET A 47 4.61 -12.11 8.48
CA MET A 47 4.30 -13.17 7.54
C MET A 47 3.12 -13.96 8.07
N TYR A 48 2.02 -13.97 7.33
CA TYR A 48 0.84 -14.75 7.65
C TYR A 48 0.72 -15.90 6.66
N TYR A 49 0.65 -17.12 7.20
CA TYR A 49 0.59 -18.36 6.45
C TYR A 49 -0.80 -18.98 6.66
N GLY A 50 -1.70 -18.73 5.73
CA GLY A 50 -3.06 -19.27 5.73
C GLY A 50 -3.11 -20.58 4.96
N ASP A 51 -3.12 -21.70 5.68
CA ASP A 51 -3.42 -23.05 5.15
C ASP A 51 -4.95 -23.19 5.10
N GLY A 52 -5.53 -22.56 4.08
CA GLY A 52 -6.95 -22.33 3.89
C GLY A 52 -7.67 -23.38 3.05
N ASP A 53 -6.97 -24.35 2.43
CA ASP A 53 -7.60 -25.53 1.81
C ASP A 53 -8.14 -26.51 2.88
N CYS A 54 -9.06 -26.04 3.70
CA CYS A 54 -9.78 -26.81 4.72
C CYS A 54 -11.12 -26.13 5.09
N ASP A 55 -11.90 -26.76 5.97
CA ASP A 55 -13.21 -26.26 6.40
C ASP A 55 -13.16 -24.98 7.26
N LEU A 56 -11.96 -24.46 7.54
CA LEU A 56 -11.73 -23.17 8.19
C LEU A 56 -11.49 -22.01 7.20
N GLU A 57 -11.57 -22.23 5.88
CA GLU A 57 -11.30 -21.19 4.87
C GLU A 57 -12.08 -19.90 5.13
N GLU A 58 -13.38 -20.01 5.42
CA GLU A 58 -14.25 -18.85 5.66
C GLU A 58 -13.81 -18.04 6.89
N ASP A 59 -13.40 -18.70 7.97
CA ASP A 59 -12.90 -18.03 9.17
C ASP A 59 -11.55 -17.34 8.91
N LEU A 60 -10.65 -18.00 8.17
CA LEU A 60 -9.35 -17.42 7.79
C LEU A 60 -9.50 -16.23 6.83
N LEU A 61 -10.53 -16.23 5.98
CA LEU A 61 -10.90 -15.08 5.15
C LEU A 61 -11.36 -13.89 6.00
N VAL A 62 -12.11 -14.14 7.09
CA VAL A 62 -12.49 -13.10 8.05
C VAL A 62 -11.25 -12.51 8.74
N ASP A 63 -10.31 -13.34 9.18
CA ASP A 63 -9.05 -12.85 9.77
C ASP A 63 -8.28 -11.92 8.81
N VAL A 64 -8.27 -12.22 7.50
CA VAL A 64 -7.63 -11.36 6.50
C VAL A 64 -8.38 -10.04 6.33
N GLU A 65 -9.71 -10.04 6.41
CA GLU A 65 -10.49 -8.80 6.40
C GLU A 65 -10.19 -7.95 7.65
N GLU A 66 -10.16 -8.56 8.83
CA GLU A 66 -9.79 -7.88 10.08
C GLU A 66 -8.36 -7.32 10.04
N MET A 67 -7.42 -8.05 9.42
CA MET A 67 -6.07 -7.54 9.17
C MET A 67 -6.09 -6.30 8.26
N LYS A 68 -6.90 -6.27 7.20
CA LYS A 68 -7.04 -5.09 6.33
C LYS A 68 -7.64 -3.90 7.08
N GLU A 69 -8.67 -4.13 7.87
CA GLU A 69 -9.36 -3.09 8.66
C GLU A 69 -8.44 -2.51 9.75
N GLY A 70 -7.66 -3.37 10.40
CA GLY A 70 -6.72 -3.00 11.45
C GLY A 70 -5.38 -2.43 10.95
N PHE A 71 -5.04 -2.61 9.67
CA PHE A 71 -3.77 -2.14 9.12
C PHE A 71 -3.74 -0.62 8.95
N VAL A 72 -2.65 -0.01 9.40
CA VAL A 72 -2.40 1.43 9.24
C VAL A 72 -1.12 1.62 8.45
N ASP A 73 -1.19 2.35 7.34
CA ASP A 73 -0.04 2.62 6.50
C ASP A 73 0.99 3.51 7.20
N GLY A 74 2.26 3.38 6.81
CA GLY A 74 3.36 4.20 7.34
C GLY A 74 3.91 3.75 8.71
N GLN A 75 3.42 2.64 9.29
CA GLN A 75 3.92 2.12 10.57
C GLN A 75 5.24 1.34 10.48
N GLY A 76 5.84 1.24 9.31
CA GLY A 76 7.03 0.43 9.09
C GLY A 76 6.74 -1.07 9.13
N ILE A 77 5.50 -1.48 8.89
CA ILE A 77 5.13 -2.90 8.80
C ILE A 77 4.93 -3.27 7.33
N ASN A 78 5.47 -4.42 6.95
CA ASN A 78 5.21 -5.10 5.70
C ASN A 78 4.46 -6.41 6.00
N LEU A 79 3.14 -6.41 5.83
CA LEU A 79 2.32 -7.59 6.07
C LEU A 79 2.14 -8.38 4.77
N ILE A 80 2.70 -9.57 4.72
CA ILE A 80 2.65 -10.48 3.58
C ILE A 80 1.82 -11.70 3.98
N VAL A 81 0.97 -12.15 3.07
CA VAL A 81 0.05 -13.28 3.25
C VAL A 81 0.33 -14.29 2.14
N LEU A 82 0.64 -15.54 2.52
CA LEU A 82 0.57 -16.70 1.63
C LEU A 82 -0.69 -17.49 2.01
N PHE A 83 -1.59 -17.71 1.05
CA PHE A 83 -2.91 -18.27 1.30
C PHE A 83 -3.31 -19.21 0.16
N ASP A 84 -3.74 -20.43 0.46
CA ASP A 84 -4.40 -21.35 -0.48
C ASP A 84 -5.90 -21.43 -0.22
N ARG A 85 -6.64 -21.78 -1.27
CA ARG A 85 -8.11 -21.84 -1.24
C ARG A 85 -8.60 -23.04 -2.01
N HIS A 86 -9.78 -23.53 -1.62
CA HIS A 86 -10.38 -24.68 -2.23
C HIS A 86 -11.83 -24.40 -2.68
N PRO A 87 -12.23 -24.88 -3.87
CA PRO A 87 -13.52 -24.52 -4.48
C PRO A 87 -14.75 -24.98 -3.70
N ALA A 88 -14.58 -25.83 -2.68
CA ALA A 88 -15.68 -26.38 -1.90
C ALA A 88 -16.09 -25.52 -0.69
N TYR A 89 -15.27 -24.57 -0.25
CA TYR A 89 -15.53 -23.83 1.00
C TYR A 89 -16.11 -22.45 0.73
N SER A 90 -15.37 -21.56 0.06
CA SER A 90 -15.86 -20.22 -0.26
C SER A 90 -15.61 -19.86 -1.71
N SER A 91 -16.45 -18.95 -2.24
CA SER A 91 -16.22 -18.28 -3.52
C SER A 91 -16.14 -16.76 -3.34
N ASP A 92 -15.85 -16.29 -2.11
CA ASP A 92 -15.80 -14.86 -1.82
C ASP A 92 -14.63 -14.20 -2.56
N LYS A 93 -14.95 -13.14 -3.28
CA LYS A 93 -14.00 -12.31 -4.03
C LYS A 93 -13.58 -11.07 -3.25
N SER A 94 -14.34 -10.67 -2.25
CA SER A 94 -14.21 -9.36 -1.60
C SER A 94 -12.91 -9.23 -0.81
N VAL A 95 -12.48 -10.31 -0.15
CA VAL A 95 -11.29 -10.31 0.72
C VAL A 95 -10.01 -10.06 -0.08
N PHE A 96 -9.80 -10.81 -1.18
CA PHE A 96 -8.58 -10.72 -2.00
C PHE A 96 -8.75 -9.97 -3.33
N GLY A 97 -9.95 -9.47 -3.63
CA GLY A 97 -10.29 -8.86 -4.92
C GLY A 97 -10.53 -9.85 -6.05
N GLU A 98 -10.46 -11.15 -5.77
CA GLU A 98 -10.64 -12.25 -6.72
C GLU A 98 -10.99 -13.56 -6.03
N ASP A 99 -11.57 -14.48 -6.79
CA ASP A 99 -11.88 -15.85 -6.36
C ASP A 99 -10.86 -16.77 -7.01
N PHE A 100 -10.34 -17.71 -6.24
CA PHE A 100 -9.28 -18.59 -6.66
C PHE A 100 -9.32 -19.90 -5.88
N THR A 101 -8.67 -20.91 -6.44
CA THR A 101 -8.66 -22.29 -5.96
C THR A 101 -7.24 -22.84 -5.94
N ASP A 102 -6.27 -21.93 -5.81
CA ASP A 102 -4.84 -22.23 -5.84
C ASP A 102 -4.11 -21.48 -4.71
N THR A 103 -2.78 -21.57 -4.64
CA THR A 103 -1.98 -20.87 -3.63
C THR A 103 -1.50 -19.50 -4.13
N ARG A 104 -1.65 -18.50 -3.27
CA ARG A 104 -1.46 -17.09 -3.64
C ARG A 104 -0.74 -16.26 -2.58
N LEU A 105 0.20 -15.44 -3.05
CA LEU A 105 0.87 -14.40 -2.27
C LEU A 105 0.23 -13.01 -2.46
N TYR A 106 0.03 -12.30 -1.35
CA TYR A 106 -0.49 -10.94 -1.27
C TYR A 106 0.29 -10.09 -0.28
N ARG A 107 0.28 -8.77 -0.49
CA ARG A 107 0.60 -7.78 0.54
C ARG A 107 -0.68 -7.13 1.02
N ILE A 108 -0.85 -7.04 2.33
CA ILE A 108 -1.95 -6.31 2.97
C ILE A 108 -1.51 -4.85 3.20
N THR A 109 -2.42 -3.93 2.93
CA THR A 109 -2.35 -2.51 3.32
C THR A 109 -3.71 -2.08 3.85
N ALA A 110 -3.85 -0.82 4.29
CA ALA A 110 -5.11 -0.34 4.85
C ALA A 110 -6.30 -0.59 3.89
N ASN A 111 -7.25 -1.43 4.30
CA ASN A 111 -8.47 -1.78 3.58
C ASN A 111 -8.27 -2.39 2.17
N THR A 112 -7.07 -2.89 1.83
CA THR A 112 -6.82 -3.46 0.50
C THR A 112 -5.69 -4.48 0.49
N VAL A 113 -5.66 -5.29 -0.57
CA VAL A 113 -4.56 -6.23 -0.85
C VAL A 113 -3.89 -5.91 -2.18
N TRP A 114 -2.65 -6.38 -2.33
CA TRP A 114 -1.89 -6.32 -3.57
C TRP A 114 -1.36 -7.71 -3.92
N ARG A 115 -1.82 -8.26 -5.05
CA ARG A 115 -1.31 -9.53 -5.59
C ARG A 115 0.19 -9.43 -5.88
N LEU A 116 0.97 -10.36 -5.34
CA LEU A 116 2.43 -10.45 -5.54
C LEU A 116 2.82 -11.62 -6.45
N ASN A 117 4.02 -11.56 -7.03
CA ASN A 117 4.70 -12.76 -7.55
C ASN A 117 5.55 -13.35 -6.41
N GLY A 118 5.84 -14.65 -6.48
CA GLY A 118 6.59 -15.35 -5.44
C GLY A 118 8.12 -15.21 -5.51
N GLY A 119 8.64 -14.47 -6.49
CA GLY A 119 10.08 -14.15 -6.57
C GLY A 119 10.95 -15.37 -6.83
N SER A 120 12.15 -15.40 -6.22
CA SER A 120 13.09 -16.51 -6.33
C SER A 120 12.69 -17.75 -5.53
N GLU A 121 11.96 -17.56 -4.43
CA GLU A 121 11.63 -18.67 -3.52
C GLU A 121 10.34 -19.42 -3.90
N PHE A 122 9.41 -18.70 -4.54
CA PHE A 122 8.22 -19.27 -5.18
C PHE A 122 8.08 -18.80 -6.63
N PRO A 123 8.99 -19.19 -7.53
CA PRO A 123 8.92 -18.81 -8.94
C PRO A 123 7.64 -19.31 -9.65
N GLU A 124 6.98 -20.33 -9.09
CA GLU A 124 5.72 -20.88 -9.57
C GLU A 124 4.54 -19.95 -9.30
N ILE A 125 4.59 -19.15 -8.21
CA ILE A 125 3.55 -18.16 -7.91
C ILE A 125 3.75 -16.95 -8.81
N SER A 126 2.84 -16.80 -9.78
CA SER A 126 2.81 -15.65 -10.68
C SER A 126 1.42 -14.99 -10.70
N LYS A 127 1.36 -13.70 -11.07
CA LYS A 127 0.08 -12.98 -11.15
C LYS A 127 -0.89 -13.49 -12.22
N ASN A 128 -0.38 -14.21 -13.22
CA ASN A 128 -1.16 -14.66 -14.38
C ASN A 128 -1.21 -16.19 -14.49
N GLY A 129 -0.68 -16.91 -13.50
CA GLY A 129 -0.62 -18.36 -13.48
C GLY A 129 -1.34 -18.94 -12.28
N SER A 130 -1.37 -20.27 -12.24
CA SER A 130 -1.95 -21.04 -11.14
C SER A 130 -0.90 -22.00 -10.61
N TYR A 131 -0.78 -22.08 -9.29
CA TYR A 131 0.14 -22.98 -8.60
C TYR A 131 -0.48 -23.39 -7.27
N GLU A 132 -0.59 -24.70 -7.06
CA GLU A 132 -1.06 -25.31 -5.82
C GLU A 132 0.14 -25.79 -5.02
N ALA A 133 0.38 -25.15 -3.87
CA ALA A 133 1.41 -25.54 -2.92
C ALA A 133 0.84 -26.51 -1.91
N ASN A 134 1.64 -27.48 -1.45
CA ASN A 134 1.24 -28.26 -0.28
C ASN A 134 1.45 -27.42 0.98
N MET A 135 0.39 -26.76 1.46
CA MET A 135 0.49 -25.82 2.58
C MET A 135 0.74 -26.52 3.94
N GLY A 136 0.35 -27.79 4.08
CA GLY A 136 0.72 -28.61 5.25
C GLY A 136 2.19 -29.07 5.28
N SER A 137 2.99 -28.78 4.24
CA SER A 137 4.40 -29.17 4.16
C SER A 137 5.33 -28.18 4.86
N GLY A 138 6.20 -28.69 5.73
CA GLY A 138 7.26 -27.90 6.34
C GLY A 138 8.24 -27.28 5.33
N GLU A 139 8.39 -27.87 4.13
CA GLU A 139 9.22 -27.30 3.07
C GLU A 139 8.59 -26.06 2.44
N THR A 140 7.25 -26.01 2.31
CA THR A 140 6.53 -24.84 1.83
C THR A 140 6.67 -23.69 2.83
N LEU A 141 6.42 -23.97 4.12
CA LEU A 141 6.62 -22.99 5.20
C LEU A 141 8.07 -22.49 5.26
N LYS A 142 9.04 -23.40 5.10
CA LYS A 142 10.46 -23.04 5.06
C LYS A 142 10.78 -22.12 3.90
N LYS A 143 10.32 -22.42 2.67
CA LYS A 143 10.49 -21.54 1.51
C LYS A 143 9.91 -20.15 1.74
N TYR A 144 8.80 -20.05 2.46
CA TYR A 144 8.18 -18.76 2.74
C TYR A 144 9.05 -17.87 3.62
N GLN A 145 9.77 -18.43 4.59
CA GLN A 145 10.57 -17.67 5.57
C GLN A 145 11.87 -17.07 5.02
N TYR A 146 12.30 -17.45 3.82
CA TYR A 146 13.58 -17.04 3.23
C TYR A 146 13.35 -16.19 1.97
#